data_AF-A0A3D1VQH9-F1
#
_entry.id   AF-A0A3D1VQH9-F1
#
_cell.length_a   1.000
_cell.length_b   1.000
_cell.length_c   1.000
_cell.angle_alpha   90.00
_cell.angle_beta   90.00
_cell.angle_gamma   90.00
#
_symmetry.space_group_name_H-M   'P 1'
#
loop_
_entity.id
_entity.type
_entity.pdbx_description
1 polymer ?
#
loop_
_entity_poly.entity_id
_entity_poly.type
_entity_poly.pdbx_seq_one_letter_code
_entity_poly.pdbx_strand_id
1 'polypeptide(L)'
;MSRIMEDIADITNGRSFQSYKYSFSSVRTPSPDYDDNPDEVESWARDGETMPQNRSTDLRDYAAELARNRPVPCLQFFLDGSRHVYHVDDISYDSRVFPVIAGQVGVACCRRIDGRMQAIHPTIRKLVVSLPNKCDKSGRYPEAFLSNLREILNNNPRLKAKGLSLDGVLTYITANPEKGEFRDRGIATVQDYMINEEKAMVDSLAQRGLLSQTAYLVKDGSLEYQPM
;
A
#
# COMPACT_ATOMS: atom_id res chain seq x y z
N MET A 1 -7.97 26.23 -19.15
CA MET A 1 -7.95 25.53 -17.85
C MET A 1 -6.89 24.44 -17.93
N SER A 2 -5.83 24.56 -17.13
CA SER A 2 -4.69 23.64 -17.18
C SER A 2 -5.07 22.22 -16.75
N ARG A 3 -4.40 21.23 -17.34
CA ARG A 3 -4.48 19.83 -16.92
C ARG A 3 -3.56 19.65 -15.70
N ILE A 4 -3.92 18.76 -14.78
CA ILE A 4 -3.14 18.50 -13.56
C ILE A 4 -1.67 18.17 -13.90
N MET A 5 -1.43 17.44 -14.99
CA MET A 5 -0.07 17.11 -15.43
C MET A 5 0.71 18.29 -16.00
N GLU A 6 0.03 19.28 -16.59
CA GLU A 6 0.66 20.53 -17.02
C GLU A 6 1.09 21.33 -15.79
N ASP A 7 0.22 21.43 -14.76
CA ASP A 7 0.58 22.09 -13.50
C ASP A 7 1.81 21.42 -12.85
N ILE A 8 1.84 20.08 -12.80
CA ILE A 8 3.00 19.34 -12.27
C ILE A 8 4.26 19.69 -13.07
N ALA A 9 4.19 19.66 -14.41
CA ALA A 9 5.34 19.97 -15.25
C ALA A 9 5.83 21.41 -15.06
N ASP A 10 4.92 22.38 -14.99
CA ASP A 10 5.25 23.79 -14.81
C ASP A 10 5.90 24.05 -13.45
N ILE A 11 5.34 23.49 -12.36
CA ILE A 11 5.86 23.67 -10.99
C ILE A 11 7.25 23.03 -10.84
N THR A 12 7.45 21.86 -11.44
CA THR A 12 8.67 21.06 -11.28
C THR A 12 9.75 21.39 -12.33
N ASN A 13 9.46 22.30 -13.26
CA ASN A 13 10.27 22.56 -14.45
C ASN A 13 10.54 21.29 -15.28
N GLY A 14 9.53 20.43 -15.40
CA GLY A 14 9.51 19.27 -16.27
C GLY A 14 8.77 19.54 -17.58
N ARG A 15 8.63 18.50 -18.41
CA ARG A 15 7.78 18.54 -19.61
C ARG A 15 6.88 17.31 -19.66
N SER A 16 5.57 17.52 -19.63
CA SER A 16 4.55 16.48 -19.82
C SER A 16 4.44 16.09 -21.29
N PHE A 17 4.30 14.79 -21.58
CA PHE A 17 4.11 14.27 -22.94
C PHE A 17 2.64 13.98 -23.28
N GLN A 18 1.74 14.05 -22.30
CA GLN A 18 0.32 13.72 -22.45
C GLN A 18 0.11 12.29 -22.98
N SER A 19 0.91 11.37 -22.47
CA SER A 19 0.91 9.96 -22.88
C SER A 19 -0.42 9.26 -22.61
N TYR A 20 -0.59 8.10 -23.25
CA TYR A 20 -1.81 7.30 -23.12
C TYR A 20 -2.02 6.82 -21.67
N LYS A 21 -3.27 6.87 -21.20
CA LYS A 21 -3.65 6.53 -19.84
C LYS A 21 -4.24 5.13 -19.79
N TYR A 22 -3.75 4.30 -18.89
CA TYR A 22 -4.22 2.93 -18.76
C TYR A 22 -4.04 2.42 -17.33
N SER A 23 -4.76 1.37 -16.97
CA SER A 23 -4.68 0.73 -15.66
C SER A 23 -3.75 -0.48 -15.73
N PHE A 24 -2.78 -0.54 -14.82
CA PHE A 24 -1.92 -1.72 -14.69
C PHE A 24 -2.69 -2.91 -14.13
N SER A 25 -3.65 -2.67 -13.23
CA SER A 25 -4.49 -3.72 -12.63
C SER A 25 -5.49 -4.37 -13.60
N SER A 26 -5.77 -3.74 -14.75
CA SER A 26 -6.69 -4.27 -15.77
C SER A 26 -5.98 -5.20 -16.75
N VAL A 27 -4.67 -5.03 -16.91
CA VAL A 27 -3.85 -5.88 -17.75
C VAL A 27 -3.38 -7.04 -16.88
N ARG A 28 -4.14 -8.15 -16.88
CA ARG A 28 -3.63 -9.42 -16.36
C ARG A 28 -2.57 -9.93 -17.33
N THR A 29 -1.36 -9.38 -17.25
CA THR A 29 -0.19 -10.16 -17.70
C THR A 29 0.01 -11.23 -16.64
N PRO A 30 -0.16 -12.52 -16.96
CA PRO A 30 0.31 -13.57 -16.08
C PRO A 30 1.84 -13.44 -16.07
N SER A 31 2.37 -12.76 -15.07
CA SER A 31 3.78 -12.83 -14.73
C SER A 31 3.98 -14.19 -14.06
N PRO A 32 4.85 -15.06 -14.60
CA PRO A 32 5.25 -16.25 -13.87
C PRO A 32 5.90 -15.80 -12.56
N ASP A 33 5.47 -16.40 -11.44
CA ASP A 33 6.23 -16.33 -10.19
C ASP A 33 7.50 -17.14 -10.43
N TYR A 34 8.58 -16.45 -10.76
CA TYR A 34 9.90 -17.05 -10.74
C TYR A 34 10.42 -16.92 -9.31
N ASP A 35 10.48 -18.05 -8.63
CA ASP A 35 11.23 -18.21 -7.40
C ASP A 35 12.71 -18.04 -7.74
N ASP A 36 13.17 -16.78 -7.78
CA ASP A 36 14.51 -16.40 -8.24
C ASP A 36 15.63 -16.76 -7.24
N ASN A 37 15.29 -17.43 -6.12
CA ASN A 37 16.25 -17.89 -5.12
C ASN A 37 16.07 -19.38 -4.77
N PRO A 38 16.39 -20.30 -5.71
CA PRO A 38 16.35 -21.74 -5.43
C PRO A 38 17.35 -22.18 -4.34
N ASP A 39 18.33 -21.33 -4.00
CA ASP A 39 19.37 -21.62 -3.01
C ASP A 39 19.16 -20.90 -1.65
N GLU A 40 18.22 -19.96 -1.52
CA GLU A 40 17.80 -19.45 -0.21
C GLU A 40 16.68 -20.31 0.34
N VAL A 41 17.01 -21.56 0.65
CA VAL A 41 16.30 -22.23 1.73
C VAL A 41 16.72 -21.46 2.98
N GLU A 42 15.99 -20.41 3.35
CA GLU A 42 16.04 -19.87 4.70
C GLU A 42 15.62 -21.01 5.63
N SER A 43 16.58 -21.83 6.05
CA SER A 43 16.37 -22.74 7.16
C SER A 43 16.23 -21.84 8.38
N TRP A 44 15.00 -21.71 8.87
CA TRP A 44 14.73 -20.95 10.08
C TRP A 44 15.69 -21.46 11.16
N ALA A 45 16.61 -20.62 11.62
CA ALA A 45 17.64 -21.05 12.57
C ALA A 45 17.04 -21.52 13.90
N ARG A 46 15.80 -21.10 14.19
CA ARG A 46 14.95 -21.57 15.27
C ARG A 46 13.50 -21.62 14.81
N ASP A 47 12.83 -22.71 15.12
CA ASP A 47 11.40 -22.78 15.18
C ASP A 47 10.85 -21.88 16.30
N GLY A 48 9.71 -21.23 16.05
CA GLY A 48 9.00 -20.44 17.06
C GLY A 48 8.26 -21.29 18.09
N GLU A 49 8.29 -22.61 17.94
CA GLU A 49 7.62 -23.54 18.85
C GLU A 49 8.46 -23.72 20.12
N THR A 50 7.87 -23.40 21.28
CA THR A 50 8.54 -23.63 22.57
C THR A 50 8.55 -25.10 22.98
N MET A 51 7.74 -25.93 22.32
CA MET A 51 7.64 -27.37 22.58
C MET A 51 7.57 -28.13 21.25
N PRO A 52 8.62 -28.89 20.87
CA PRO A 52 8.60 -29.67 19.64
C PRO A 52 7.54 -30.77 19.70
N GLN A 53 6.59 -30.75 18.77
CA GLN A 53 5.53 -31.76 18.65
C GLN A 53 5.92 -32.83 17.61
N ASN A 54 6.37 -34.00 18.08
CA ASN A 54 6.78 -35.09 17.18
C ASN A 54 5.62 -35.99 16.69
N ARG A 55 4.37 -35.68 17.08
CA ARG A 55 3.18 -36.48 16.75
C ARG A 55 1.97 -35.58 16.55
N SER A 56 1.04 -36.02 15.71
CA SER A 56 -0.25 -35.34 15.54
C SER A 56 -1.07 -35.41 16.84
N THR A 57 -1.51 -34.25 17.32
CA THR A 57 -2.40 -34.14 18.48
C THR A 57 -3.84 -33.89 18.01
N ASP A 58 -4.78 -34.69 18.51
CA ASP A 58 -6.20 -34.49 18.23
C ASP A 58 -6.77 -33.36 19.10
N LEU A 59 -7.33 -32.33 18.46
CA LEU A 59 -7.87 -31.14 19.11
C LEU A 59 -9.40 -31.09 19.11
N ARG A 60 -10.10 -32.15 18.69
CA ARG A 60 -11.57 -32.15 18.55
C ARG A 60 -12.31 -31.80 19.83
N ASP A 61 -11.97 -32.46 20.95
CA ASP A 61 -12.64 -32.23 22.23
C ASP A 61 -12.37 -30.82 22.78
N TYR A 62 -11.13 -30.36 22.64
CA TYR A 62 -10.73 -29.01 23.03
C TYR A 62 -11.42 -27.94 22.19
N ALA A 63 -11.53 -28.14 20.88
CA ALA A 63 -12.27 -27.24 19.99
C ALA A 63 -13.77 -27.21 20.32
N ALA A 64 -14.37 -28.37 20.63
CA ALA A 64 -15.77 -28.46 21.04
C ALA A 64 -16.00 -27.77 22.40
N GLU A 65 -15.07 -27.89 23.34
CA GLU A 65 -15.10 -27.16 24.61
C GLU A 65 -14.99 -25.65 24.40
N LEU A 66 -14.04 -25.19 23.59
CA LEU A 66 -13.90 -23.79 23.23
C LEU A 66 -15.17 -23.23 22.57
N ALA A 67 -15.78 -23.97 21.65
CA ALA A 67 -17.01 -23.55 21.00
C ALA A 67 -18.19 -23.41 21.99
N ARG A 68 -18.26 -24.26 23.02
CA ARG A 68 -19.27 -24.16 24.09
C ARG A 68 -19.01 -23.00 25.04
N ASN A 69 -17.75 -22.84 25.47
CA ASN A 69 -17.37 -21.89 26.52
C ASN A 69 -17.05 -20.49 26.01
N ARG A 70 -16.76 -20.34 24.70
CA ARG A 70 -16.47 -19.08 24.03
C ARG A 70 -17.35 -18.93 22.78
N PRO A 71 -18.54 -18.33 22.89
CA PRO A 71 -19.41 -18.11 21.73
C PRO A 71 -18.80 -17.12 20.72
N VAL A 72 -17.85 -16.27 21.15
CA VAL A 72 -17.12 -15.34 20.28
C VAL A 72 -15.76 -15.92 19.92
N PRO A 73 -15.45 -16.13 18.63
CA PRO A 73 -14.13 -16.58 18.19
C PRO A 73 -13.02 -15.61 18.59
N CYS A 74 -11.80 -16.11 18.86
CA CYS A 74 -10.66 -15.23 19.14
C CYS A 74 -10.21 -14.45 17.89
N LEU A 75 -10.36 -15.00 16.69
CA LEU A 75 -10.09 -14.30 15.43
C LEU A 75 -11.30 -13.41 15.10
N GLN A 76 -11.25 -12.15 15.52
CA GLN A 76 -12.39 -11.25 15.42
C GLN A 76 -12.23 -10.26 14.27
N PHE A 77 -11.00 -9.82 14.00
CA PHE A 77 -10.71 -8.74 13.06
C PHE A 77 -9.96 -9.26 11.85
N PHE A 78 -10.26 -8.70 10.68
CA PHE A 78 -9.71 -9.11 9.38
C PHE A 78 -9.32 -7.83 8.63
N LEU A 79 -8.02 -7.55 8.55
CA LEU A 79 -7.46 -6.40 7.86
C LEU A 79 -6.99 -6.82 6.48
N ASP A 80 -7.38 -6.03 5.49
CA ASP A 80 -6.90 -6.16 4.13
C ASP A 80 -6.68 -4.77 3.51
N GLY A 81 -5.68 -4.69 2.65
CA GLY A 81 -5.30 -3.52 1.90
C GLY A 81 -5.31 -3.85 0.40
N SER A 82 -5.94 -2.97 -0.37
CA SER A 82 -6.00 -3.09 -1.81
C SER A 82 -5.56 -1.80 -2.48
N ARG A 83 -5.03 -1.93 -3.70
CA ARG A 83 -4.65 -0.80 -4.52
C ARG A 83 -5.01 -1.02 -5.97
N HIS A 84 -5.39 0.07 -6.63
CA HIS A 84 -5.49 0.16 -8.08
C HIS A 84 -4.51 1.19 -8.59
N VAL A 85 -3.73 0.81 -9.60
CA VAL A 85 -2.63 1.64 -10.10
C VAL A 85 -2.82 1.94 -11.59
N TYR A 86 -2.52 3.18 -11.98
CA TYR A 86 -2.75 3.72 -13.31
C TYR A 86 -1.51 4.43 -13.82
N HIS A 87 -1.20 4.22 -15.09
CA HIS A 87 -0.35 5.11 -15.84
C HIS A 87 -1.18 6.35 -16.22
N VAL A 88 -0.70 7.54 -15.88
CA VAL A 88 -1.45 8.78 -16.16
C VAL A 88 -0.73 9.75 -17.08
N ASP A 89 0.59 9.64 -17.22
CA ASP A 89 1.40 10.43 -18.15
C ASP A 89 2.86 9.95 -18.18
N ASP A 90 3.63 10.47 -19.13
CA ASP A 90 5.09 10.51 -19.06
C ASP A 90 5.58 11.94 -18.87
N ILE A 91 6.62 12.13 -18.05
CA ILE A 91 7.24 13.43 -17.78
C ILE A 91 8.74 13.36 -18.02
N SER A 92 9.34 14.38 -18.65
CA SER A 92 10.80 14.46 -18.76
C SER A 92 11.45 15.44 -17.81
N TYR A 93 12.60 15.02 -17.29
CA TYR A 93 13.59 15.85 -16.59
C TYR A 93 14.98 15.55 -17.17
N ASP A 94 15.79 16.58 -17.42
CA ASP A 94 17.15 16.45 -17.96
C ASP A 94 17.24 15.52 -19.19
N SER A 95 16.31 15.69 -20.13
CA SER A 95 16.22 14.88 -21.36
C SER A 95 15.98 13.38 -21.17
N ARG A 96 15.57 12.94 -19.97
CA ARG A 96 15.12 11.57 -19.69
C ARG A 96 13.64 11.56 -19.37
N VAL A 97 12.93 10.54 -19.85
CA VAL A 97 11.49 10.37 -19.69
C VAL A 97 11.19 9.39 -18.56
N PHE A 98 10.17 9.71 -17.76
CA PHE A 98 9.79 8.99 -16.56
C PHE A 98 8.27 8.83 -16.51
N PRO A 99 7.76 7.63 -16.15
CA PRO A 99 6.32 7.41 -16.03
C PRO A 99 5.75 8.07 -14.78
N VAL A 100 4.56 8.66 -14.90
CA VAL A 100 3.79 9.16 -13.76
C VAL A 100 2.69 8.17 -13.44
N ILE A 101 2.67 7.74 -12.18
CA ILE A 101 1.82 6.66 -11.70
C ILE A 101 0.81 7.22 -10.71
N ALA A 102 -0.49 7.02 -10.93
CA ALA A 102 -1.53 7.36 -9.95
C ALA A 102 -2.01 6.09 -9.25
N GLY A 103 -2.26 6.19 -7.94
CA GLY A 103 -2.73 5.12 -7.09
C GLY A 103 -4.05 5.45 -6.41
N GLN A 104 -4.97 4.50 -6.38
CA GLN A 104 -6.09 4.46 -5.45
C GLN A 104 -5.77 3.39 -4.42
N VAL A 105 -5.71 3.78 -3.15
CA VAL A 105 -5.37 2.89 -2.03
C VAL A 105 -6.56 2.80 -1.11
N GLY A 106 -6.95 1.57 -0.75
CA GLY A 106 -8.03 1.28 0.17
C GLY A 106 -7.58 0.31 1.24
N VAL A 107 -7.77 0.66 2.51
CA VAL A 107 -7.47 -0.23 3.63
C VAL A 107 -8.71 -0.31 4.52
N ALA A 108 -9.13 -1.52 4.85
CA ALA A 108 -10.29 -1.74 5.68
C ALA A 108 -10.06 -2.90 6.66
N CYS A 109 -10.56 -2.74 7.87
CA CYS A 109 -10.67 -3.82 8.83
C CYS A 109 -12.14 -4.22 8.96
N CYS A 110 -12.43 -5.50 8.83
CA CYS A 110 -13.75 -6.05 9.07
C CYS A 110 -13.75 -6.85 10.37
N ARG A 111 -14.90 -6.89 11.06
CA ARG A 111 -15.13 -7.75 12.21
C ARG A 111 -16.31 -8.67 11.99
N ARG A 112 -16.22 -9.88 12.53
CA ARG A 112 -17.35 -10.80 12.58
C ARG A 112 -18.24 -10.48 13.78
N ILE A 113 -19.49 -10.11 13.51
CA ILE A 113 -20.53 -9.85 14.51
C ILE A 113 -21.72 -10.73 14.13
N ASP A 114 -22.14 -11.62 15.03
CA ASP A 114 -23.24 -12.56 14.82
C ASP A 114 -23.13 -13.37 13.52
N GLY A 115 -21.91 -13.87 13.25
CA GLY A 115 -21.60 -14.64 12.06
C GLY A 115 -21.43 -13.82 10.77
N ARG A 116 -21.76 -12.52 10.78
CA ARG A 116 -21.66 -11.63 9.61
C ARG A 116 -20.42 -10.75 9.66
N MET A 117 -19.78 -10.58 8.51
CA MET A 117 -18.67 -9.63 8.35
C MET A 117 -19.21 -8.22 8.25
N GLN A 118 -18.68 -7.31 9.06
CA GLN A 118 -19.03 -5.89 9.06
C GLN A 118 -17.76 -5.06 9.03
N ALA A 119 -17.70 -4.05 8.15
CA ALA A 119 -16.57 -3.13 8.12
C ALA A 119 -16.54 -2.28 9.38
N ILE A 120 -15.36 -2.16 9.97
CA ILE A 120 -15.10 -1.23 11.07
C ILE A 120 -14.68 0.10 10.49
N HIS A 121 -15.32 1.15 10.97
CA HIS A 121 -14.96 2.50 10.61
C HIS A 121 -13.87 3.07 11.53
N PRO A 122 -12.99 3.94 10.98
CA PRO A 122 -12.97 4.41 9.60
C PRO A 122 -12.35 3.41 8.61
N THR A 123 -12.87 3.35 7.38
CA THR A 123 -12.18 2.72 6.25
C THR A 123 -11.30 3.76 5.57
N ILE A 124 -10.08 3.41 5.22
CA ILE A 124 -9.14 4.30 4.55
C ILE A 124 -9.39 4.22 3.05
N ARG A 125 -9.48 5.40 2.42
CA ARG A 125 -9.50 5.55 0.96
C ARG A 125 -8.63 6.74 0.62
N LYS A 126 -7.58 6.50 -0.16
CA LYS A 126 -6.53 7.47 -0.45
C LYS A 126 -6.25 7.55 -1.94
N LEU A 127 -6.10 8.77 -2.43
CA LEU A 127 -5.66 9.04 -3.79
C LEU A 127 -4.23 9.58 -3.75
N VAL A 128 -3.32 8.89 -4.42
CA VAL A 128 -1.90 9.26 -4.46
C VAL A 128 -1.39 9.37 -5.88
N VAL A 129 -0.33 10.16 -6.07
CA VAL A 129 0.43 10.20 -7.33
C VAL A 129 1.90 10.02 -7.01
N SER A 130 2.58 9.17 -7.78
CA SER A 130 4.00 8.87 -7.64
C SER A 130 4.76 9.47 -8.82
N LEU A 131 5.76 10.29 -8.49
CA LEU A 131 6.60 11.06 -9.42
C LEU A 131 8.06 10.58 -9.32
N PRO A 132 8.89 10.77 -10.35
CA PRO A 132 10.33 10.53 -10.20
C PRO A 132 10.89 11.53 -9.19
N ASN A 133 11.81 11.10 -8.31
CA ASN A 133 12.44 11.97 -7.32
C ASN A 133 13.18 13.18 -7.94
N LYS A 134 13.50 13.14 -9.23
CA LYS A 134 13.99 14.30 -10.01
C LYS A 134 13.05 15.51 -10.06
N CYS A 135 11.78 15.37 -9.70
CA CYS A 135 10.86 16.50 -9.62
C CYS A 135 11.25 17.52 -8.54
N ASP A 136 11.97 17.08 -7.50
CA ASP A 136 12.59 17.95 -6.50
C ASP A 136 14.07 18.15 -6.83
N LYS A 137 14.41 19.32 -7.40
CA LYS A 137 15.78 19.67 -7.74
C LYS A 137 16.64 20.00 -6.51
N SER A 138 16.02 20.41 -5.40
CA SER A 138 16.77 20.79 -4.20
C SER A 138 17.12 19.58 -3.35
N GLY A 139 16.20 18.61 -3.23
CA GLY A 139 16.35 17.41 -2.41
C GLY A 139 16.56 17.65 -0.92
N ARG A 140 16.49 18.91 -0.46
CA ARG A 140 16.89 19.33 0.89
C ARG A 140 15.76 19.13 1.92
N TYR A 141 14.52 19.34 1.48
CA TYR A 141 13.31 19.21 2.31
C TYR A 141 12.19 18.50 1.51
N PRO A 142 12.38 17.22 1.18
CA PRO A 142 11.50 16.51 0.25
C PRO A 142 10.05 16.46 0.74
N GLU A 143 9.81 16.20 2.03
CA GLU A 143 8.45 16.13 2.57
C GLU A 143 7.70 17.47 2.46
N ALA A 144 8.35 18.58 2.78
CA ALA A 144 7.76 19.91 2.69
C ALA A 144 7.44 20.28 1.23
N PHE A 145 8.34 19.94 0.31
CA PHE A 145 8.13 20.10 -1.12
C PHE A 145 6.90 19.32 -1.60
N LEU A 146 6.81 18.04 -1.25
CA LEU A 146 5.70 17.16 -1.65
C LEU A 146 4.37 17.62 -1.06
N SER A 147 4.36 18.07 0.20
CA SER A 147 3.15 18.63 0.83
C SER A 147 2.67 19.89 0.12
N ASN A 148 3.58 20.81 -0.21
CA ASN A 148 3.24 22.03 -0.96
C ASN A 148 2.73 21.69 -2.36
N LEU A 149 3.41 20.80 -3.08
CA LEU A 149 2.95 20.34 -4.39
C LEU A 149 1.54 19.73 -4.31
N ARG A 150 1.27 18.88 -3.32
CA ARG A 150 -0.07 18.32 -3.07
C ARG A 150 -1.12 19.42 -2.88
N GLU A 151 -0.83 20.43 -2.07
CA GLU A 151 -1.75 21.55 -1.82
C GLU A 151 -2.06 22.35 -3.09
N ILE A 152 -1.03 22.66 -3.88
CA ILE A 152 -1.21 23.34 -5.16
C ILE A 152 -2.08 22.51 -6.10
N LEU A 153 -1.81 21.20 -6.23
CA LEU A 153 -2.59 20.30 -7.07
C LEU A 153 -4.04 20.21 -6.61
N ASN A 154 -4.29 20.08 -5.31
CA ASN A 154 -5.65 20.06 -4.76
C ASN A 154 -6.42 21.37 -4.95
N ASN A 155 -5.72 22.48 -5.18
CA ASN A 155 -6.34 23.74 -5.56
C ASN A 155 -6.76 23.83 -7.03
N ASN A 156 -6.38 22.86 -7.87
CA ASN A 156 -6.78 22.81 -9.27
C ASN A 156 -8.32 22.75 -9.41
N PRO A 157 -8.94 23.64 -10.22
CA PRO A 157 -10.39 23.69 -10.39
C PRO A 157 -11.02 22.40 -10.90
N ARG A 158 -10.31 21.60 -11.70
CA ARG A 158 -10.82 20.32 -12.23
C ARG A 158 -10.92 19.24 -11.15
N LEU A 159 -9.97 19.20 -10.20
CA LEU A 159 -10.06 18.29 -9.06
C LEU A 159 -11.22 18.69 -8.14
N LYS A 160 -11.30 19.98 -7.81
CA LYS A 160 -12.41 20.54 -7.01
C LYS A 160 -13.78 20.30 -7.64
N ALA A 161 -13.92 20.53 -8.95
CA ALA A 161 -15.18 20.30 -9.65
C ALA A 161 -15.63 18.82 -9.64
N LYS A 162 -14.71 17.88 -9.47
CA LYS A 162 -15.01 16.44 -9.34
C LYS A 162 -15.14 15.97 -7.89
N GLY A 163 -14.96 16.86 -6.91
CA GLY A 163 -14.95 16.49 -5.49
C GLY A 163 -13.80 15.55 -5.12
N LEU A 164 -12.68 15.63 -5.84
CA LEU A 164 -11.51 14.78 -5.61
C LEU A 164 -10.39 15.58 -4.97
N SER A 165 -9.62 14.93 -4.10
CA SER A 165 -8.39 15.46 -3.50
C SER A 165 -7.35 14.35 -3.44
N LEU A 166 -6.10 14.69 -3.77
CA LEU A 166 -4.94 13.85 -3.53
C LEU A 166 -4.59 13.88 -2.04
N ASP A 167 -4.44 12.71 -1.46
CA ASP A 167 -3.97 12.51 -0.09
C ASP A 167 -2.45 12.55 -0.01
N GLY A 168 -1.75 12.12 -1.06
CA GLY A 168 -0.30 12.04 -1.09
C GLY A 168 0.31 12.30 -2.46
N VAL A 169 1.47 12.96 -2.47
CA VAL A 169 2.39 13.00 -3.60
C VAL A 169 3.64 12.26 -3.16
N LEU A 170 3.98 11.19 -3.86
CA LEU A 170 5.04 10.25 -3.55
C LEU A 170 6.19 10.42 -4.56
N THR A 171 7.38 9.93 -4.21
CA THR A 171 8.48 9.87 -5.15
C THR A 171 9.13 8.50 -5.21
N TYR A 172 9.55 8.09 -6.42
CA TYR A 172 10.35 6.89 -6.62
C TYR A 172 11.78 7.24 -7.10
N ILE A 173 12.73 6.39 -6.72
CA ILE A 173 14.16 6.63 -6.98
C ILE A 173 14.52 6.34 -8.44
N THR A 174 15.16 7.30 -9.11
CA THR A 174 15.61 7.15 -10.51
C THR A 174 17.07 6.72 -10.66
N ALA A 175 17.88 6.73 -9.60
CA ALA A 175 19.35 6.63 -9.68
C ALA A 175 19.94 5.22 -9.62
N ASN A 176 19.16 4.19 -9.24
CA ASN A 176 19.69 2.84 -9.09
C ASN A 176 19.31 1.97 -10.31
N PRO A 177 20.24 1.59 -11.22
CA PRO A 177 19.92 0.79 -12.41
C PRO A 177 19.60 -0.70 -12.12
N GLU A 178 19.94 -1.23 -10.95
CA GLU A 178 19.71 -2.65 -10.58
C GLU A 178 18.28 -2.91 -10.10
N LYS A 179 17.61 -1.89 -9.56
CA LYS A 179 16.15 -1.96 -9.32
C LYS A 179 15.46 -1.95 -10.69
N GLY A 180 14.37 -2.70 -10.88
CA GLY A 180 13.70 -2.87 -12.18
C GLY A 180 13.23 -1.58 -12.89
N GLU A 181 12.34 -1.71 -13.87
CA GLU A 181 11.89 -0.59 -14.70
C GLU A 181 11.31 0.58 -13.87
N PHE A 182 11.44 1.82 -14.33
CA PHE A 182 10.92 2.99 -13.60
C PHE A 182 9.42 2.88 -13.31
N ARG A 183 8.66 2.22 -14.20
CA ARG A 183 7.25 1.86 -13.99
C ARG A 183 7.08 1.08 -12.70
N ASP A 184 7.81 -0.01 -12.55
CA ASP A 184 7.65 -0.95 -11.43
C ASP A 184 8.06 -0.28 -10.11
N ARG A 185 9.02 0.64 -10.14
CA ARG A 185 9.37 1.47 -8.97
C ARG A 185 8.25 2.44 -8.59
N GLY A 186 7.65 3.12 -9.57
CA GLY A 186 6.49 3.98 -9.32
C GLY A 186 5.31 3.19 -8.76
N ILE A 187 5.07 1.98 -9.29
CA ILE A 187 4.08 1.05 -8.72
C ILE A 187 4.49 0.68 -7.29
N ALA A 188 5.72 0.27 -7.02
CA ALA A 188 6.18 -0.12 -5.69
C ALA A 188 5.91 0.96 -4.63
N THR A 189 6.16 2.24 -4.93
CA THR A 189 5.87 3.31 -3.95
C THR A 189 4.39 3.41 -3.55
N VAL A 190 3.46 3.07 -4.44
CA VAL A 190 2.02 3.00 -4.10
C VAL A 190 1.72 1.78 -3.23
N GLN A 191 2.44 0.66 -3.43
CA GLN A 191 2.36 -0.52 -2.55
C GLN A 191 2.83 -0.14 -1.15
N ASP A 192 3.99 0.50 -1.06
CA ASP A 192 4.60 0.88 0.23
C ASP A 192 3.69 1.85 0.98
N TYR A 193 3.08 2.80 0.27
CA TYR A 193 2.07 3.69 0.84
C TYR A 193 0.87 2.91 1.41
N MET A 194 0.35 1.90 0.69
CA MET A 194 -0.73 1.03 1.19
C MET A 194 -0.32 0.26 2.44
N ILE A 195 0.88 -0.32 2.46
CA ILE A 195 1.42 -1.04 3.62
C ILE A 195 1.53 -0.09 4.83
N ASN A 196 1.92 1.16 4.63
CA ASN A 196 1.97 2.15 5.71
C ASN A 196 0.57 2.51 6.24
N GLU A 197 -0.44 2.61 5.38
CA GLU A 197 -1.84 2.81 5.80
C GLU A 197 -2.41 1.59 6.55
N GLU A 198 -1.98 0.36 6.19
CA GLU A 198 -2.30 -0.84 6.97
C GLU A 198 -1.70 -0.79 8.37
N LYS A 199 -0.41 -0.45 8.50
CA LYS A 199 0.23 -0.26 9.82
C LYS A 199 -0.51 0.78 10.66
N ALA A 200 -0.85 1.92 10.07
CA ALA A 200 -1.61 2.97 10.75
C ALA A 200 -3.00 2.49 11.21
N MET A 201 -3.65 1.62 10.43
CA MET A 201 -4.92 0.98 10.83
C MET A 201 -4.73 0.03 12.01
N VAL A 202 -3.68 -0.80 12.00
CA VAL A 202 -3.35 -1.68 13.14
C VAL A 202 -3.09 -0.87 14.40
N ASP A 203 -2.29 0.19 14.31
CA ASP A 203 -1.99 1.08 15.43
C ASP A 203 -3.28 1.72 15.98
N SER A 204 -4.19 2.16 15.10
CA SER A 204 -5.49 2.71 15.51
C SER A 204 -6.35 1.68 16.24
N LEU A 205 -6.43 0.43 15.76
CA LEU A 205 -7.18 -0.65 16.41
C LEU A 205 -6.59 -0.98 17.79
N ALA A 206 -5.26 -1.01 17.91
CA ALA A 206 -4.56 -1.24 19.17
C ALA A 206 -4.81 -0.10 20.17
N GLN A 207 -4.67 1.15 19.75
CA GLN A 207 -4.93 2.33 20.60
C GLN A 207 -6.39 2.40 21.09
N ARG A 208 -7.34 1.90 20.30
CA ARG A 208 -8.77 1.80 20.67
C ARG A 208 -9.05 0.63 21.61
N GLY A 209 -8.06 -0.19 21.97
CA GLY A 209 -8.23 -1.36 22.82
C GLY A 209 -9.06 -2.48 22.18
N LEU A 210 -9.15 -2.51 20.85
CA LEU A 210 -9.93 -3.52 20.13
C LEU A 210 -9.18 -4.84 20.01
N LEU A 211 -7.84 -4.80 20.05
CA LEU A 211 -6.97 -5.97 19.95
C LEU A 211 -6.56 -6.46 21.34
N SER A 212 -6.69 -7.76 21.59
CA SER A 212 -6.38 -8.38 22.88
C SER A 212 -6.03 -9.87 22.74
N GLN A 213 -5.68 -10.53 23.86
CA GLN A 213 -5.42 -11.98 23.90
C GLN A 213 -6.65 -12.84 23.57
N THR A 214 -7.84 -12.24 23.44
CA THR A 214 -9.08 -12.92 23.05
C THR A 214 -9.73 -12.28 21.83
N ALA A 215 -9.04 -11.32 21.20
CA ALA A 215 -9.53 -10.56 20.07
C ALA A 215 -8.36 -10.24 19.12
N TYR A 216 -7.97 -11.25 18.35
CA TYR A 216 -6.87 -11.19 17.42
C TYR A 216 -7.28 -10.58 16.07
N LEU A 217 -6.29 -9.96 15.44
CA LEU A 217 -6.33 -9.47 14.07
C LEU A 217 -5.68 -10.48 13.14
N VAL A 218 -6.38 -10.80 12.06
CA VAL A 218 -5.85 -11.51 10.91
C VAL A 218 -5.53 -10.47 9.83
N LYS A 219 -4.32 -10.52 9.30
CA LYS A 219 -3.85 -9.70 8.18
C LYS A 219 -3.54 -10.62 7.00
N ASP A 220 -3.88 -10.18 5.79
CA ASP A 220 -3.41 -10.82 4.55
C ASP A 220 -2.01 -10.29 4.16
N GLY A 221 -1.14 -11.19 3.69
CA GLY A 221 0.27 -10.92 3.37
C GLY A 221 1.29 -11.21 4.49
N SER A 222 2.57 -10.95 4.23
CA SER A 222 3.66 -11.23 5.17
C SER A 222 3.59 -10.35 6.43
N LEU A 223 4.03 -10.92 7.56
CA LEU A 223 4.21 -10.20 8.83
C LEU A 223 5.47 -9.31 8.82
N GLU A 224 6.31 -9.45 7.79
CA GLU A 224 7.56 -8.73 7.65
C GLU A 224 7.29 -7.27 7.26
N TYR A 225 7.17 -6.44 8.27
CA TYR A 225 7.47 -5.04 8.10
C TYR A 225 8.98 -4.89 8.14
N GLN A 226 9.58 -4.39 7.05
CA GLN A 226 10.98 -3.95 7.11
C GLN A 226 11.14 -3.02 8.32
N PRO A 227 12.12 -3.28 9.21
CA PRO A 227 12.41 -2.40 10.32
C PRO A 227 12.60 -0.97 9.80
N MET A 228 12.02 0.01 10.49
CA MET A 228 12.29 1.43 10.22
C MET A 228 13.77 1.76 10.43
#